data_AF-A0A1Z5J5L7-F1
#
_entry.id   AF-A0A1Z5J5L7-F1
#
_cell.length_a   1.000
_cell.length_b   1.000
_cell.length_c   1.000
_cell.angle_alpha   90.00
_cell.angle_beta   90.00
_cell.angle_gamma   90.00
#
_symmetry.space_group_name_H-M   'P 1'
#
loop_
_entity.id
_entity.type
_entity.pdbx_description
1 polymer ?
#
loop_
_entity_poly.entity_id
_entity_poly.type
_entity_poly.pdbx_seq_one_letter_code
_entity_poly.pdbx_strand_id
1 'polypeptide(L)'
;MFLRESFSLLFFLLPTLALTNHLHFRVKRSSSLAATLLSTRNELVCDIDKALSRNQNPDSLLQRLENLNKLDAPNRSPQHAGLWYVWYTDCPPPSNGKLGPFSGSSQQFISPEGNGYQNLLDVNGWLTATLDGIWEEWDGRLLEESLMDEESDTKEPFRDWGANHWKVTFIRLQIALFGLPIFTQTFPAKTSRIWRTTFLDDDIRIVRAGKTGRREDESVFYTKRTPPLDGKVASPSNE
;
A
#
# COMPACT_ATOMS: atom_id res chain seq x y z
N MET A 1 -82.99 -36.68 5.32
CA MET A 1 -83.69 -35.39 5.24
C MET A 1 -82.63 -34.30 5.08
N PHE A 2 -82.61 -33.65 3.91
CA PHE A 2 -81.74 -32.57 3.37
C PHE A 2 -80.23 -32.88 3.20
N LEU A 3 -79.71 -33.11 1.98
CA LEU A 3 -79.44 -32.22 0.81
C LEU A 3 -78.08 -31.48 0.92
N ARG A 4 -77.10 -31.86 0.07
CA ARG A 4 -76.42 -31.05 -0.99
C ARG A 4 -75.54 -29.90 -0.46
N GLU A 5 -74.28 -29.72 -0.88
CA GLU A 5 -73.86 -29.22 -2.19
C GLU A 5 -72.38 -29.48 -2.56
N SER A 6 -72.12 -29.31 -3.85
CA SER A 6 -70.89 -29.55 -4.64
C SER A 6 -70.07 -28.25 -4.89
N PHE A 7 -68.95 -28.39 -5.63
CA PHE A 7 -68.13 -27.34 -6.30
C PHE A 7 -67.11 -26.59 -5.40
N SER A 8 -65.87 -26.25 -5.79
CA SER A 8 -65.24 -26.02 -7.10
C SER A 8 -63.72 -26.24 -7.03
N LEU A 9 -63.15 -26.82 -8.10
CA LEU A 9 -61.77 -26.55 -8.51
C LEU A 9 -61.62 -25.04 -8.79
N LEU A 10 -60.62 -24.37 -8.20
CA LEU A 10 -60.13 -23.11 -8.74
C LEU A 10 -58.60 -23.14 -8.82
N PHE A 11 -58.12 -23.01 -10.05
CA PHE A 11 -56.75 -22.74 -10.45
C PHE A 11 -56.17 -21.53 -9.69
N PHE A 12 -54.97 -21.70 -9.12
CA PHE A 12 -54.02 -20.60 -8.97
C PHE A 12 -52.67 -21.04 -9.58
N LEU A 13 -52.56 -20.87 -10.89
CA LEU A 13 -51.29 -20.65 -11.56
C LEU A 13 -50.97 -19.16 -11.39
N LEU A 14 -50.10 -18.83 -10.43
CA LEU A 14 -49.47 -17.51 -10.34
C LEU A 14 -48.03 -17.57 -10.88
N PRO A 15 -47.55 -16.49 -11.51
CA PRO A 15 -46.41 -16.55 -12.42
C PRO A 15 -45.08 -16.55 -11.65
N THR A 16 -44.36 -17.67 -11.67
CA THR A 16 -42.93 -17.73 -11.36
C THR A 16 -42.12 -17.16 -12.53
N LEU A 17 -42.22 -15.84 -12.78
CA LEU A 17 -41.48 -15.17 -13.85
C LEU A 17 -41.28 -13.68 -13.52
N ALA A 18 -40.65 -13.38 -12.38
CA ALA A 18 -40.18 -12.02 -12.07
C ALA A 18 -38.95 -11.94 -11.15
N LEU A 19 -38.16 -13.02 -11.02
CA LEU A 19 -36.92 -13.00 -10.22
C LEU A 19 -35.62 -13.23 -11.02
N THR A 20 -35.69 -13.40 -12.33
CA THR A 20 -34.51 -13.65 -13.19
C THR A 20 -33.92 -12.39 -13.82
N ASN A 21 -34.69 -11.30 -13.95
CA ASN A 21 -34.19 -10.07 -14.60
C ASN A 21 -33.36 -9.15 -13.68
N HIS A 22 -33.58 -9.18 -12.36
CA HIS A 22 -32.77 -8.40 -11.42
C HIS A 22 -31.35 -8.95 -11.24
N LEU A 23 -31.16 -10.27 -11.37
CA LEU A 23 -29.85 -10.91 -11.27
C LEU A 23 -29.01 -10.65 -12.53
N HIS A 24 -29.59 -10.73 -13.73
CA HIS A 24 -28.86 -10.45 -14.97
C HIS A 24 -28.47 -8.98 -15.14
N PHE A 25 -29.29 -8.02 -14.70
CA PHE A 25 -28.94 -6.61 -14.78
C PHE A 25 -27.82 -6.21 -13.81
N ARG A 26 -27.83 -6.77 -12.58
CA ARG A 26 -26.81 -6.52 -11.56
C ARG A 26 -25.43 -7.08 -11.96
N VAL A 27 -25.41 -8.26 -12.58
CA VAL A 27 -24.16 -8.90 -13.05
C VAL A 27 -23.52 -8.09 -14.20
N LYS A 28 -24.29 -7.64 -15.20
CA LYS A 28 -23.75 -6.85 -16.33
C LYS A 28 -23.19 -5.48 -15.91
N ARG A 29 -23.83 -4.81 -14.95
CA ARG A 29 -23.38 -3.50 -14.45
C ARG A 29 -22.14 -3.60 -13.56
N SER A 30 -22.00 -4.70 -12.82
CA SER A 30 -20.82 -4.99 -12.02
C SER A 30 -19.60 -5.31 -12.89
N SER A 31 -19.77 -6.09 -13.97
CA SER A 31 -18.70 -6.37 -14.92
C SER A 31 -18.23 -5.14 -15.69
N SER A 32 -19.14 -4.24 -16.06
CA SER A 32 -18.78 -3.00 -16.76
C SER A 32 -17.99 -2.04 -15.86
N LEU A 33 -18.37 -1.89 -14.59
CA LEU A 33 -17.66 -1.04 -13.63
C LEU A 33 -16.24 -1.58 -13.36
N ALA A 34 -16.10 -2.90 -13.17
CA ALA A 34 -14.80 -3.52 -12.94
C ALA A 34 -13.87 -3.32 -14.14
N ALA A 35 -14.39 -3.46 -15.37
CA ALA A 35 -13.64 -3.20 -16.60
C ALA A 35 -13.22 -1.73 -16.72
N THR A 36 -14.11 -0.78 -16.41
CA THR A 36 -13.77 0.65 -16.40
C THR A 36 -12.67 0.95 -15.39
N LEU A 37 -12.80 0.46 -14.15
CA LEU A 37 -11.79 0.69 -13.10
C LEU A 37 -10.42 0.10 -13.49
N LEU A 38 -10.41 -1.09 -14.10
CA LEU A 38 -9.17 -1.70 -14.58
C LEU A 38 -8.54 -0.89 -15.73
N SER A 39 -9.35 -0.38 -16.68
CA SER A 39 -8.86 0.50 -17.75
C SER A 39 -8.27 1.77 -17.18
N THR A 40 -8.99 2.47 -16.30
CA THR A 40 -8.51 3.70 -15.65
C THR A 40 -7.23 3.45 -14.84
N ARG A 41 -7.15 2.32 -14.12
CA ARG A 41 -5.94 1.91 -13.41
C ARG A 41 -4.76 1.76 -14.36
N ASN A 42 -4.94 1.03 -15.46
CA ASN A 42 -3.87 0.78 -16.43
C ASN A 42 -3.42 2.07 -17.15
N GLU A 43 -4.35 2.96 -17.47
CA GLU A 43 -4.06 4.28 -18.03
C GLU A 43 -3.22 5.12 -17.05
N LEU A 44 -3.60 5.18 -15.77
CA LEU A 44 -2.86 5.90 -14.73
C LEU A 44 -1.44 5.35 -14.56
N VAL A 45 -1.28 4.02 -14.53
CA VAL A 45 0.04 3.39 -14.43
C VAL A 45 0.92 3.74 -15.62
N CYS A 46 0.36 3.72 -16.84
CA CYS A 46 1.07 4.13 -18.04
C CYS A 46 1.50 5.60 -17.99
N ASP A 47 0.64 6.48 -17.49
CA ASP A 47 0.95 7.90 -17.35
C ASP A 47 1.99 8.16 -16.25
N ILE A 48 1.96 7.41 -15.14
CA ILE A 48 3.01 7.44 -14.11
C ILE A 48 4.35 7.03 -14.72
N ASP A 49 4.42 5.88 -15.40
CA ASP A 49 5.66 5.38 -15.99
C ASP A 49 6.23 6.39 -17.03
N LYS A 50 5.36 7.06 -17.82
CA LYS A 50 5.76 8.16 -18.71
C LYS A 50 6.28 9.38 -17.95
N ALA A 51 5.65 9.77 -16.84
CA ALA A 51 6.11 10.89 -16.03
C ALA A 51 7.51 10.60 -15.45
N LEU A 52 7.71 9.39 -14.91
CA LEU A 52 8.99 8.95 -14.35
C LEU A 52 10.11 8.93 -15.40
N SER A 53 9.85 8.40 -16.61
CA SER A 53 10.84 8.40 -17.70
C SER A 53 11.23 9.81 -18.19
N ARG A 54 10.39 10.81 -17.91
CA ARG A 54 10.65 12.22 -18.23
C ARG A 54 11.17 13.01 -17.02
N ASN A 55 11.48 12.34 -15.91
CA ASN A 55 11.89 12.95 -14.64
C ASN A 55 10.88 14.00 -14.14
N GLN A 56 9.58 13.75 -14.33
CA GLN A 56 8.49 14.61 -13.87
C GLN A 56 7.95 14.09 -12.54
N ASN A 57 7.47 15.00 -11.69
CA ASN A 57 6.82 14.63 -10.43
C ASN A 57 5.48 13.91 -10.69
N PRO A 58 5.32 12.64 -10.28
CA PRO A 58 4.12 11.84 -10.53
C PRO A 58 3.02 12.00 -9.45
N ASP A 59 3.21 12.83 -8.41
CA ASP A 59 2.37 12.77 -7.19
C ASP A 59 0.86 12.94 -7.46
N SER A 60 0.47 13.85 -8.37
CA SER A 60 -0.94 14.01 -8.73
C SER A 60 -1.54 12.76 -9.42
N LEU A 61 -0.72 12.00 -10.16
CA LEU A 61 -1.13 10.73 -10.76
C LEU A 61 -1.20 9.61 -9.71
N LEU A 62 -0.26 9.59 -8.77
CA LEU A 62 -0.26 8.66 -7.64
C LEU A 62 -1.52 8.85 -6.78
N GLN A 63 -1.89 10.09 -6.44
CA GLN A 63 -3.11 10.39 -5.70
C GLN A 63 -4.37 9.91 -6.43
N ARG A 64 -4.42 10.04 -7.76
CA ARG A 64 -5.53 9.50 -8.56
C ARG A 64 -5.57 7.97 -8.51
N LEU A 65 -4.42 7.30 -8.49
CA LEU A 65 -4.33 5.85 -8.37
C LEU A 65 -4.74 5.38 -6.97
N GLU A 66 -4.33 6.08 -5.91
CA GLU A 66 -4.73 5.81 -4.51
C GLU A 66 -6.26 5.81 -4.34
N ASN A 67 -6.96 6.72 -5.03
CA ASN A 67 -8.43 6.78 -5.02
C ASN A 67 -9.12 5.57 -5.68
N LEU A 68 -8.37 4.71 -6.38
CA LEU A 68 -8.88 3.46 -6.95
C LEU A 68 -8.67 2.25 -6.04
N ASN A 69 -8.02 2.41 -4.87
CA ASN A 69 -7.81 1.31 -3.93
C ASN A 69 -9.16 0.72 -3.49
N LYS A 70 -9.27 -0.60 -3.55
CA LYS A 70 -10.51 -1.35 -3.22
C LYS A 70 -10.45 -2.03 -1.86
N LEU A 71 -9.29 -2.01 -1.21
CA LEU A 71 -9.08 -2.69 0.06
C LEU A 71 -9.39 -1.76 1.22
N ASP A 72 -10.29 -2.19 2.11
CA ASP A 72 -10.62 -1.47 3.34
C ASP A 72 -9.49 -1.54 4.38
N ALA A 73 -8.73 -2.65 4.36
CA ALA A 73 -7.62 -2.93 5.26
C ALA A 73 -6.37 -3.43 4.49
N PRO A 74 -5.76 -2.60 3.62
CA PRO A 74 -4.62 -2.99 2.78
C PRO A 74 -3.47 -3.57 3.60
N ASN A 75 -3.14 -3.00 4.76
CA ASN A 75 -2.04 -3.47 5.63
C ASN A 75 -2.26 -4.87 6.23
N ARG A 76 -3.46 -5.43 6.14
CA ARG A 76 -3.75 -6.82 6.54
C ARG A 76 -3.87 -7.77 5.35
N SER A 77 -3.75 -7.24 4.12
CA SER A 77 -3.79 -8.07 2.92
C SER A 77 -2.52 -8.91 2.81
N PRO A 78 -2.63 -10.23 2.52
CA PRO A 78 -1.46 -11.07 2.26
C PRO A 78 -0.66 -10.60 1.04
N GLN A 79 -1.25 -9.78 0.15
CA GLN A 79 -0.58 -9.20 -1.00
C GLN A 79 0.59 -8.27 -0.60
N HIS A 80 0.68 -7.81 0.66
CA HIS A 80 1.85 -7.03 1.11
C HIS A 80 3.16 -7.80 1.06
N ALA A 81 3.11 -9.12 1.28
CA ALA A 81 4.28 -9.95 1.47
C ALA A 81 5.17 -10.01 0.21
N GLY A 82 6.45 -10.29 0.42
CA GLY A 82 7.44 -10.49 -0.64
C GLY A 82 8.17 -9.21 -1.04
N LEU A 83 8.81 -9.30 -2.21
CA LEU A 83 9.69 -8.26 -2.74
C LEU A 83 8.92 -7.18 -3.49
N TRP A 84 9.32 -5.93 -3.28
CA TRP A 84 8.82 -4.74 -3.93
C TRP A 84 9.99 -3.87 -4.38
N TYR A 85 10.03 -3.51 -5.65
CA TYR A 85 11.02 -2.58 -6.19
C TYR A 85 10.47 -1.17 -6.08
N VAL A 86 11.28 -0.24 -5.56
CA VAL A 86 10.92 1.17 -5.51
C VAL A 86 11.14 1.77 -6.90
N TRP A 87 10.06 2.24 -7.51
CA TRP A 87 10.10 2.95 -8.79
C TRP A 87 10.20 4.45 -8.59
N TYR A 88 9.54 4.95 -7.55
CA TYR A 88 9.60 6.35 -7.20
C TYR A 88 9.48 6.59 -5.70
N THR A 89 10.23 7.57 -5.20
CA THR A 89 10.04 8.12 -3.86
C THR A 89 10.59 9.53 -3.74
N ASP A 90 9.95 10.35 -2.91
CA ASP A 90 10.44 11.66 -2.46
C ASP A 90 11.18 11.58 -1.11
N CYS A 91 11.36 10.38 -0.56
CA CYS A 91 12.09 10.17 0.67
C CYS A 91 13.55 10.61 0.50
N PRO A 92 14.19 11.25 1.50
CA PRO A 92 15.62 11.51 1.43
C PRO A 92 16.44 10.21 1.38
N PRO A 93 17.73 10.30 1.00
CA PRO A 93 18.65 9.16 1.06
C PRO A 93 18.68 8.49 2.45
N PRO A 94 18.89 7.16 2.51
CA PRO A 94 19.22 6.27 1.39
C PRO A 94 18.01 5.62 0.71
N SER A 95 16.82 5.79 1.26
CA SER A 95 15.59 5.08 0.83
C SER A 95 15.15 5.42 -0.61
N ASN A 96 15.69 6.49 -1.20
CA ASN A 96 15.51 6.86 -2.61
C ASN A 96 16.48 6.23 -3.60
N GLY A 97 17.18 5.17 -3.20
CA GLY A 97 18.11 4.49 -4.11
C GLY A 97 19.47 5.18 -4.24
N LYS A 98 19.78 6.14 -3.37
CA LYS A 98 21.05 6.89 -3.39
C LYS A 98 21.83 6.72 -2.09
N LEU A 99 23.15 6.61 -2.18
CA LEU A 99 24.06 6.71 -1.04
C LEU A 99 25.24 7.57 -1.46
N GLY A 100 25.20 8.86 -1.09
CA GLY A 100 26.15 9.85 -1.60
C GLY A 100 26.09 9.94 -3.13
N PRO A 101 27.24 9.83 -3.85
CA PRO A 101 27.26 9.89 -5.31
C PRO A 101 26.77 8.60 -5.98
N PHE A 102 26.56 7.52 -5.21
CA PHE A 102 26.18 6.22 -5.75
C PHE A 102 24.66 6.12 -5.87
N SER A 103 24.18 5.61 -7.01
CA SER A 103 22.76 5.37 -7.27
C SER A 103 22.58 3.94 -7.75
N GLY A 104 21.56 3.27 -7.21
CA GLY A 104 21.27 1.87 -7.50
C GLY A 104 19.78 1.55 -7.43
N SER A 105 19.47 0.26 -7.37
CA SER A 105 18.10 -0.20 -7.16
C SER A 105 17.73 -0.11 -5.68
N SER A 106 16.50 0.28 -5.37
CA SER A 106 15.95 0.24 -4.01
C SER A 106 14.83 -0.79 -3.95
N GLN A 107 14.87 -1.63 -2.93
CA GLN A 107 13.99 -2.79 -2.76
C GLN A 107 13.45 -2.80 -1.33
N GLN A 108 12.21 -3.26 -1.19
CA GLN A 108 11.54 -3.45 0.08
C GLN A 108 11.02 -4.88 0.14
N PHE A 109 11.50 -5.64 1.11
CA PHE A 109 11.04 -6.99 1.37
C PHE A 109 10.19 -7.02 2.63
N ILE A 110 8.96 -7.52 2.52
CA ILE A 110 8.08 -7.81 3.66
C ILE A 110 8.06 -9.32 3.84
N SER A 111 8.39 -9.79 5.05
CA SER A 111 8.37 -11.23 5.33
C SER A 111 6.96 -11.80 5.15
N PRO A 112 6.79 -12.92 4.42
CA PRO A 112 5.50 -13.62 4.36
C PRO A 112 5.13 -14.28 5.70
N GLU A 113 6.14 -14.54 6.53
CA GLU A 113 5.99 -15.14 7.86
C GLU A 113 6.50 -14.16 8.93
N GLY A 114 5.67 -13.91 9.95
CA GLY A 114 6.00 -12.96 11.00
C GLY A 114 5.98 -11.51 10.53
N ASN A 115 6.76 -10.65 11.21
CA ASN A 115 6.69 -9.21 11.04
C ASN A 115 7.99 -8.57 10.52
N GLY A 116 8.83 -9.35 9.85
CA GLY A 116 10.11 -8.88 9.31
C GLY A 116 9.95 -7.89 8.16
N TYR A 117 10.82 -6.88 8.15
CA TYR A 117 10.94 -5.87 7.12
C TYR A 117 12.42 -5.68 6.73
N GLN A 118 12.69 -5.49 5.45
CA GLN A 118 14.01 -5.08 4.97
C GLN A 118 13.89 -4.04 3.86
N ASN A 119 14.69 -2.97 3.95
CA ASN A 119 15.02 -2.09 2.82
C ASN A 119 16.41 -2.43 2.30
N LEU A 120 16.59 -2.53 0.99
CA LEU A 120 17.88 -2.78 0.37
C LEU A 120 18.13 -1.75 -0.72
N LEU A 121 19.21 -1.00 -0.59
CA LEU A 121 19.89 -0.34 -1.71
C LEU A 121 20.95 -1.29 -2.26
N ASP A 122 20.92 -1.54 -3.57
CA ASP A 122 21.93 -2.30 -4.30
C ASP A 122 22.48 -1.48 -5.48
N VAL A 123 23.77 -1.17 -5.40
CA VAL A 123 24.55 -0.51 -6.45
C VAL A 123 25.37 -1.59 -7.18
N ASN A 124 24.73 -2.24 -8.16
CA ASN A 124 25.34 -3.24 -9.04
C ASN A 124 26.12 -4.35 -8.31
N GLY A 125 25.68 -4.76 -7.13
CA GLY A 125 26.26 -5.82 -6.31
C GLY A 125 27.56 -5.46 -5.56
N TRP A 126 28.24 -4.36 -5.92
CA TRP A 126 29.51 -4.00 -5.27
C TRP A 126 29.32 -3.15 -4.02
N LEU A 127 28.22 -2.40 -3.91
CA LEU A 127 27.85 -1.65 -2.71
C LEU A 127 26.39 -1.90 -2.37
N THR A 128 26.14 -2.31 -1.14
CA THR A 128 24.79 -2.51 -0.63
C THR A 128 24.58 -1.78 0.70
N ALA A 129 23.37 -1.28 0.92
CA ALA A 129 22.93 -0.79 2.23
C ALA A 129 21.60 -1.46 2.60
N THR A 130 21.60 -2.18 3.71
CA THR A 130 20.46 -2.97 4.17
C THR A 130 19.93 -2.41 5.49
N LEU A 131 18.65 -2.04 5.53
CA LEU A 131 17.94 -1.63 6.73
C LEU A 131 16.96 -2.71 7.15
N ASP A 132 17.28 -3.44 8.20
CA ASP A 132 16.40 -4.42 8.83
C ASP A 132 15.44 -3.73 9.80
N GLY A 133 14.20 -4.21 9.86
CA GLY A 133 13.20 -3.76 10.82
C GLY A 133 12.12 -4.79 11.07
N ILE A 134 11.21 -4.43 11.95
CA ILE A 134 9.97 -5.16 12.22
C ILE A 134 8.79 -4.22 12.13
N TRP A 135 7.63 -4.74 11.77
CA TRP A 135 6.38 -3.99 11.76
C TRP A 135 5.40 -4.49 12.83
N GLU A 136 4.50 -3.62 13.24
CA GLU A 136 3.35 -3.94 14.08
C GLU A 136 2.16 -3.07 13.65
N GLU A 137 0.94 -3.49 13.98
CA GLU A 137 -0.24 -2.64 13.77
C GLU A 137 -0.11 -1.37 14.60
N TRP A 138 -0.34 -0.21 13.98
CA TRP A 138 -0.28 1.05 14.70
C TRP A 138 -1.54 1.29 15.51
N ASP A 139 -1.38 1.81 16.73
CA ASP A 139 -2.46 2.12 17.67
C ASP A 139 -3.02 3.55 17.51
N GLY A 140 -2.44 4.34 16.61
CA GLY A 140 -2.83 5.74 16.34
C GLY A 140 -2.15 6.77 17.24
N ARG A 141 -1.26 6.37 18.15
CA ARG A 141 -0.50 7.31 19.00
C ARG A 141 0.71 7.87 18.25
N LEU A 142 0.90 9.18 18.30
CA LEU A 142 2.07 9.83 17.70
C LEU A 142 3.36 9.28 18.30
N LEU A 143 4.40 9.13 17.47
CA LEU A 143 5.68 8.56 17.90
C LEU A 143 6.56 9.52 18.72
N GLU A 144 6.37 10.83 18.57
CA GLU A 144 7.02 11.86 19.40
C GLU A 144 6.00 12.46 20.37
N GLU A 145 6.19 12.21 21.67
CA GLU A 145 5.56 12.97 22.74
C GLU A 145 6.08 14.41 22.69
N SER A 146 5.32 15.37 22.15
CA SER A 146 5.38 16.71 22.71
C SER A 146 4.69 16.63 24.06
N LEU A 147 5.48 16.67 25.13
CA LEU A 147 5.00 17.05 26.45
C LEU A 147 4.08 18.28 26.31
N MET A 148 2.95 18.22 27.02
CA MET A 148 1.91 19.25 27.20
C MET A 148 0.58 18.95 26.48
N ASP A 149 -0.34 18.54 27.34
CA ASP A 149 -1.74 18.95 27.43
C ASP A 149 -2.86 18.09 26.81
N GLU A 150 -3.56 17.51 27.78
CA GLU A 150 -5.01 17.37 27.93
C GLU A 150 -5.69 16.10 27.41
N GLU A 151 -6.10 15.35 28.43
CA GLU A 151 -7.18 14.39 28.50
C GLU A 151 -8.46 14.93 27.82
N SER A 152 -8.50 14.86 26.49
CA SER A 152 -9.73 15.05 25.72
C SER A 152 -10.52 13.74 25.75
N ASP A 153 -11.44 13.62 26.72
CA ASP A 153 -12.47 12.58 26.79
C ASP A 153 -13.57 12.79 25.72
N THR A 154 -13.15 12.93 24.47
CA THR A 154 -14.00 12.72 23.31
C THR A 154 -13.73 11.30 22.84
N LYS A 155 -14.63 10.38 23.18
CA LYS A 155 -14.69 9.04 22.59
C LYS A 155 -15.03 9.15 21.11
N GLU A 156 -14.05 9.56 20.31
CA GLU A 156 -14.01 9.23 18.89
C GLU A 156 -14.29 7.73 18.77
N PRO A 157 -15.18 7.30 17.85
CA PRO A 157 -15.45 5.88 17.66
C PRO A 157 -14.11 5.15 17.46
N PHE A 158 -13.97 3.99 18.10
CA PHE A 158 -12.76 3.18 18.01
C PHE A 158 -12.30 3.08 16.55
N ARG A 159 -11.18 3.73 16.25
CA ARG A 159 -10.61 3.79 14.91
C ARG A 159 -9.54 2.71 14.79
N ASP A 160 -9.77 1.76 13.90
CA ASP A 160 -8.82 0.72 13.56
C ASP A 160 -7.71 1.28 12.68
N TRP A 161 -6.68 1.86 13.32
CA TRP A 161 -5.52 2.41 12.62
C TRP A 161 -4.70 1.31 11.92
N GLY A 162 -4.58 0.14 12.54
CA GLY A 162 -3.84 -1.02 12.05
C GLY A 162 -4.28 -1.53 10.68
N ALA A 163 -5.56 -1.36 10.33
CA ALA A 163 -6.09 -1.69 9.01
C ALA A 163 -5.34 -1.00 7.86
N ASN A 164 -4.83 0.22 8.09
CA ASN A 164 -4.18 1.04 7.07
C ASN A 164 -2.77 1.48 7.44
N HIS A 165 -2.33 1.23 8.68
CA HIS A 165 -1.05 1.72 9.19
C HIS A 165 -0.26 0.64 9.91
N TRP A 166 1.03 0.60 9.61
CA TRP A 166 2.02 -0.13 10.38
C TRP A 166 2.95 0.84 11.08
N LYS A 167 3.31 0.52 12.31
CA LYS A 167 4.50 1.10 12.95
C LYS A 167 5.68 0.20 12.61
N VAL A 168 6.64 0.74 11.87
CA VAL A 168 7.86 0.03 11.47
C VAL A 168 9.00 0.50 12.35
N THR A 169 9.59 -0.42 13.10
CA THR A 169 10.73 -0.15 14.00
C THR A 169 12.01 -0.70 13.35
N PHE A 170 12.99 0.18 13.18
CA PHE A 170 14.28 -0.19 12.60
C PHE A 170 15.15 -0.88 13.64
N ILE A 171 15.84 -1.93 13.21
CA ILE A 171 16.70 -2.75 14.06
C ILE A 171 18.16 -2.48 13.72
N ARG A 172 18.52 -2.57 12.44
CA ARG A 172 19.92 -2.50 12.01
C ARG A 172 20.07 -1.93 10.62
N LEU A 173 21.04 -1.05 10.44
CA LEU A 173 21.57 -0.64 9.14
C LEU A 173 22.94 -1.29 8.94
N GLN A 174 23.15 -1.94 7.81
CA GLN A 174 24.41 -2.53 7.42
C GLN A 174 24.82 -2.03 6.04
N ILE A 175 26.07 -1.62 5.87
CA ILE A 175 26.66 -1.29 4.57
C ILE A 175 27.74 -2.30 4.26
N ALA A 176 27.73 -2.86 3.06
CA ALA A 176 28.72 -3.82 2.60
C ALA A 176 29.33 -3.42 1.25
N LEU A 177 30.62 -3.69 1.10
CA LEU A 177 31.36 -3.59 -0.15
C LEU A 177 31.76 -4.98 -0.63
N PHE A 178 31.40 -5.35 -1.86
CA PHE A 178 31.66 -6.68 -2.43
C PHE A 178 31.19 -7.82 -1.50
N GLY A 179 30.05 -7.62 -0.84
CA GLY A 179 29.50 -8.55 0.15
C GLY A 179 30.17 -8.54 1.53
N LEU A 180 31.26 -7.79 1.72
CA LEU A 180 31.95 -7.66 3.00
C LEU A 180 31.34 -6.50 3.80
N PRO A 181 30.79 -6.73 5.01
CA PRO A 181 30.25 -5.66 5.83
C PRO A 181 31.37 -4.70 6.27
N ILE A 182 31.21 -3.42 5.95
CA ILE A 182 32.16 -2.36 6.31
C ILE A 182 31.61 -1.42 7.39
N PHE A 183 30.29 -1.41 7.59
CA PHE A 183 29.62 -0.61 8.59
C PHE A 183 28.36 -1.33 9.09
N THR A 184 28.11 -1.22 10.38
CA THR A 184 26.87 -1.72 10.99
C THR A 184 26.47 -0.78 12.12
N GLN A 185 25.21 -0.34 12.10
CA GLN A 185 24.59 0.45 13.14
C GLN A 185 23.33 -0.26 13.62
N THR A 186 23.25 -0.55 14.90
CA THR A 186 22.01 -0.99 15.55
C THR A 186 21.26 0.24 16.03
N PHE A 187 19.97 0.30 15.74
CA PHE A 187 19.12 1.40 16.22
C PHE A 187 18.63 1.11 17.64
N PRO A 188 18.50 2.14 18.49
CA PRO A 188 17.76 2.00 19.74
C PRO A 188 16.28 1.72 19.45
N ALA A 189 15.58 1.09 20.40
CA ALA A 189 14.18 0.63 20.26
C ALA A 189 13.13 1.70 19.90
N LYS A 190 13.53 2.97 19.72
CA LYS A 190 12.65 4.11 19.43
C LYS A 190 12.74 4.62 18.00
N THR A 191 13.60 4.06 17.15
CA THR A 191 13.68 4.52 15.75
C THR A 191 12.58 3.86 14.92
N SER A 192 11.39 4.45 14.97
CA SER A 192 10.22 3.96 14.23
C SER A 192 9.71 4.98 13.20
N ARG A 193 8.92 4.47 12.25
CA ARG A 193 8.16 5.24 11.26
C ARG A 193 6.74 4.70 11.20
N ILE A 194 5.79 5.54 10.85
CA ILE A 194 4.42 5.11 10.55
C ILE A 194 4.28 4.98 9.04
N TRP A 195 3.84 3.81 8.61
CA TRP A 195 3.67 3.43 7.21
C TRP A 195 2.19 3.26 6.91
N ARG A 196 1.65 4.14 6.08
CA ARG A 196 0.27 4.11 5.63
C ARG A 196 0.19 3.57 4.22
N THR A 197 -0.47 2.42 4.02
CA THR A 197 -0.69 1.93 2.65
C THR A 197 -1.95 2.56 2.09
N THR A 198 -1.81 3.20 0.95
CA THR A 198 -2.88 3.95 0.30
C THR A 198 -3.38 3.29 -0.98
N PHE A 199 -2.57 2.40 -1.54
CA PHE A 199 -2.94 1.56 -2.67
C PHE A 199 -2.19 0.24 -2.59
N LEU A 200 -2.89 -0.86 -2.85
CA LEU A 200 -2.30 -2.18 -2.97
C LEU A 200 -3.12 -3.04 -3.94
N ASP A 201 -2.44 -3.61 -4.92
CA ASP A 201 -2.92 -4.73 -5.72
C ASP A 201 -1.79 -5.76 -5.89
N ASP A 202 -1.92 -6.68 -6.86
CA ASP A 202 -0.97 -7.77 -7.06
C ASP A 202 0.41 -7.28 -7.55
N ASP A 203 0.46 -6.18 -8.30
CA ASP A 203 1.66 -5.70 -8.99
C ASP A 203 2.17 -4.34 -8.49
N ILE A 204 1.33 -3.54 -7.83
CA ILE A 204 1.63 -2.17 -7.39
C ILE A 204 1.27 -1.98 -5.92
N ARG A 205 2.12 -1.22 -5.23
CA ARG A 205 1.88 -0.74 -3.87
C ARG A 205 2.33 0.70 -3.72
N ILE A 206 1.49 1.52 -3.10
CA ILE A 206 1.81 2.88 -2.65
C ILE A 206 1.80 2.90 -1.12
N VAL A 207 2.94 3.25 -0.53
CA VAL A 207 3.10 3.47 0.91
C VAL A 207 3.49 4.91 1.15
N ARG A 208 2.88 5.55 2.15
CA ARG A 208 3.28 6.85 2.67
C ARG A 208 3.88 6.65 4.05
N ALA A 209 5.15 7.01 4.22
CA ALA A 209 5.91 6.73 5.43
C ALA A 209 6.37 8.02 6.11
N GLY A 210 5.94 8.24 7.35
CA GLY A 210 6.21 9.45 8.14
C GLY A 210 6.94 9.17 9.46
N LYS A 211 7.48 10.22 10.08
CA LYS A 211 8.20 10.11 11.38
C LYS A 211 7.24 10.07 12.55
N THR A 212 6.16 10.83 12.46
CA THR A 212 5.25 11.11 13.58
C THR A 212 3.92 10.41 13.44
N GLY A 213 3.54 10.02 12.22
CA GLY A 213 2.18 9.57 11.87
C GLY A 213 1.28 10.69 11.37
N ARG A 214 1.81 11.91 11.23
CA ARG A 214 1.12 13.02 10.60
C ARG A 214 1.31 12.97 9.08
N ARG A 215 0.39 13.59 8.32
CA ARG A 215 0.45 13.51 6.85
C ARG A 215 1.53 14.39 6.25
N GLU A 216 1.82 15.52 6.89
CA GLU A 216 2.78 16.51 6.43
C GLU A 216 4.24 16.04 6.45
N ASP A 217 4.54 14.95 7.16
CA ASP A 217 5.89 14.39 7.23
C ASP A 217 6.07 13.07 6.46
N GLU A 218 5.03 12.65 5.72
CA GLU A 218 5.05 11.43 4.94
C GLU A 218 5.84 11.60 3.64
N SER A 219 6.76 10.66 3.40
CA SER A 219 7.33 10.42 2.08
C SER A 219 6.55 9.34 1.35
N VAL A 220 6.33 9.50 0.05
CA VAL A 220 5.67 8.51 -0.79
C VAL A 220 6.67 7.47 -1.31
N PHE A 221 6.25 6.22 -1.37
CA PHE A 221 6.93 5.11 -2.01
C PHE A 221 5.98 4.45 -3.00
N TYR A 222 6.21 4.69 -4.28
CA TYR A 222 5.57 3.95 -5.37
C TYR A 222 6.44 2.76 -5.73
N THR A 223 5.89 1.56 -5.52
CA THR A 223 6.61 0.31 -5.65
C THR A 223 5.87 -0.67 -6.56
N LYS A 224 6.62 -1.50 -7.29
CA LYS A 224 6.08 -2.56 -8.15
C LYS A 224 6.75 -3.90 -7.89
N ARG A 225 6.13 -4.99 -8.31
CA ARG A 225 6.74 -6.34 -8.28
C ARG A 225 7.87 -6.54 -9.28
N THR A 226 7.88 -5.76 -10.35
CA THR A 226 8.93 -5.77 -11.36
C THR A 226 9.93 -4.64 -11.13
N PRO A 227 11.22 -4.82 -11.47
CA PRO A 227 12.21 -3.76 -11.34
C PRO A 227 12.00 -2.64 -12.37
N PRO A 228 12.45 -1.40 -12.08
CA PRO A 228 12.53 -0.32 -13.07
C PRO A 228 13.35 -0.72 -14.29
N LEU A 229 12.97 -0.20 -15.47
CA LEU A 229 13.62 -0.57 -16.75
C LEU A 229 15.11 -0.22 -16.80
N ASP A 230 15.52 0.87 -16.17
CA ASP A 230 16.92 1.31 -16.09
C ASP A 230 17.62 0.84 -14.79
N GLY A 231 16.93 0.04 -13.98
CA GLY A 231 17.38 -0.45 -12.67
C GLY A 231 17.49 0.62 -11.59
N LYS A 232 17.06 1.86 -11.85
CA LYS A 232 17.22 2.99 -10.93
C LYS A 232 15.89 3.49 -10.43
N VAL A 233 15.93 4.03 -9.21
CA VAL A 233 14.79 4.68 -8.58
C VAL A 233 14.66 6.10 -9.13
N ALA A 234 13.48 6.48 -9.60
CA ALA A 234 13.18 7.88 -9.86
C ALA A 234 13.00 8.61 -8.53
N SER A 235 13.70 9.72 -8.35
CA SER A 235 13.59 10.56 -7.16
C SER A 235 13.66 12.02 -7.61
N PRO A 236 12.99 12.96 -6.91
CA PRO A 236 13.23 14.39 -7.15
C PRO A 236 14.74 14.66 -7.18
N SER A 237 15.22 15.39 -8.19
CA SER A 237 16.55 15.95 -8.13
C SER A 237 16.56 16.95 -6.97
N ASN A 238 17.29 16.64 -5.91
CA ASN A 238 17.68 17.66 -4.97
C ASN A 238 18.62 18.60 -5.74
N GLU A 239 18.10 19.76 -6.17
CA GLU A 239 18.92 20.92 -6.48
C GLU A 239 19.66 21.40 -5.22
#